data_AF-A0AAW1JGW9-F1
#
_entry.id   AF-A0AAW1JGW9-F1
#
_cell.length_a   1.000
_cell.length_b   1.000
_cell.length_c   1.000
_cell.angle_alpha   90.00
_cell.angle_beta   90.00
_cell.angle_gamma   90.00
#
_symmetry.space_group_name_H-M   'P 1'
#
loop_
_entity.id
_entity.type
_entity.pdbx_description
1 polymer ?
#
loop_
_entity_poly.entity_id
_entity_poly.type
_entity_poly.pdbx_seq_one_letter_code
_entity_poly.pdbx_strand_id
1 'polypeptide(L)'
;MVRLIPRLKDMFIKANLFGIDMSKRTGDKVPEAIGVVSGCIFLITLFLFIPIPFSQSLFNSHFPHDEFVELIAALLSICCMLLLGFADDVLDLRWRHKLLLPTIASLPLLMVYHVNVNSTTVVIPKPFREMLGVTVNLGIFYYVYMGMLAVFCTNAINILAGINGLEVGQSIVIAISIAIFNLVELSGEIWKSHQFSLYFMFPYIATSLALLKHNWYPSKVFVGDTFCYLSGMTFAVVGILGHFSKTTLLFFIPQTSST
;
A
#
# COMPACT_ATOMS: atom_id res chain seq x y z
N MET A 1 -7.21 -5.03 17.19
CA MET A 1 -8.11 -4.56 16.12
C MET A 1 -9.56 -5.06 16.26
N VAL A 2 -9.81 -6.37 16.29
CA VAL A 2 -11.18 -6.95 16.36
C VAL A 2 -12.04 -6.43 17.53
N ARG A 3 -11.41 -6.14 18.68
CA ARG A 3 -12.08 -5.53 19.85
C ARG A 3 -12.10 -4.00 19.83
N LEU A 4 -11.21 -3.37 19.06
CA LEU A 4 -11.03 -1.93 19.03
C LEU A 4 -12.05 -1.26 18.09
N ILE A 5 -12.23 -1.80 16.89
CA ILE A 5 -13.17 -1.25 15.88
C ILE A 5 -14.58 -1.04 16.46
N PRO A 6 -15.20 -2.02 17.14
CA PRO A 6 -16.53 -1.82 17.73
C PRO A 6 -16.59 -0.72 18.78
N ARG A 7 -15.51 -0.48 19.53
CA ARG A 7 -15.45 0.55 20.57
C ARG A 7 -15.31 1.96 19.98
N LEU A 8 -14.74 2.08 18.79
CA LEU A 8 -14.53 3.36 18.12
C LEU A 8 -15.73 3.76 17.25
N LYS A 9 -16.62 2.83 16.88
CA LYS A 9 -17.78 3.08 16.01
C LYS A 9 -18.56 4.35 16.37
N ASP A 10 -18.90 4.51 17.65
CA ASP A 10 -19.72 5.64 18.09
C ASP A 10 -18.98 6.98 17.98
N MET A 11 -17.64 6.99 18.07
CA MET A 11 -16.84 8.20 17.90
C MET A 11 -16.90 8.69 16.46
N PHE A 12 -16.78 7.79 15.48
CA PHE A 12 -16.85 8.14 14.05
C PHE A 12 -18.24 8.67 13.68
N ILE A 13 -19.30 8.03 14.19
CA ILE A 13 -20.67 8.51 13.97
C ILE A 13 -20.87 9.91 14.59
N LYS A 14 -20.36 10.15 15.81
CA LYS A 14 -20.41 11.47 16.46
C LYS A 14 -19.62 12.55 15.71
N ALA A 15 -18.55 12.15 15.02
CA ALA A 15 -17.74 13.03 14.18
C ALA A 15 -18.34 13.25 12.78
N ASN A 16 -19.56 12.76 12.51
CA ASN A 16 -20.19 12.76 11.19
C ASN A 16 -19.41 11.99 10.10
N LEU A 17 -18.57 11.04 10.50
CA LEU A 17 -17.88 10.11 9.58
C LEU A 17 -18.68 8.81 9.48
N PHE A 18 -19.75 8.85 8.67
CA PHE A 18 -20.61 7.70 8.42
C PHE A 18 -21.19 7.74 7.01
N GLY A 19 -21.44 6.55 6.46
CA GLY A 19 -22.17 6.36 5.20
C GLY A 19 -23.44 5.54 5.41
N ILE A 20 -24.26 5.48 4.37
CA ILE A 20 -25.43 4.59 4.27
C ILE A 20 -25.12 3.52 3.24
N ASP A 21 -25.42 2.26 3.57
CA ASP A 21 -25.22 1.15 2.63
C ASP A 21 -26.27 1.21 1.51
N MET A 22 -25.88 1.76 0.36
CA MET A 22 -26.75 1.94 -0.82
C MET A 22 -27.27 0.62 -1.40
N SER A 23 -26.64 -0.51 -1.07
CA SER A 23 -27.04 -1.85 -1.50
C SER A 23 -28.06 -2.50 -0.55
N LYS A 24 -28.40 -1.86 0.58
CA LYS A 24 -29.40 -2.35 1.54
C LYS A 24 -30.59 -1.39 1.60
N ARG A 25 -31.76 -1.96 1.93
CA ARG A 25 -32.99 -1.17 2.18
C ARG A 25 -32.95 -0.43 3.53
N THR A 26 -32.08 -0.85 4.43
CA THR A 26 -31.90 -0.26 5.76
C THR A 26 -31.10 1.04 5.67
N GLY A 27 -31.65 2.15 6.16
CA GLY A 27 -30.95 3.45 6.22
C GLY A 27 -30.04 3.62 7.44
N ASP A 28 -29.50 2.52 7.97
CA ASP A 28 -28.66 2.55 9.17
C ASP A 28 -27.32 3.23 8.88
N LYS A 29 -26.88 4.10 9.79
CA LYS A 29 -25.58 4.76 9.70
C LYS A 29 -24.46 3.78 10.01
N VAL A 30 -23.55 3.61 9.06
CA VAL A 30 -22.36 2.76 9.18
C VAL A 30 -21.12 3.67 9.27
N PRO A 31 -20.25 3.53 10.28
CA PRO A 31 -19.07 4.38 10.42
C PRO A 31 -18.16 4.21 9.20
N GLU A 32 -17.60 5.32 8.74
CA GLU A 32 -16.74 5.40 7.56
C GLU A 32 -15.29 5.72 7.95
N ALA A 33 -14.36 5.63 7.00
CA ALA A 33 -12.92 5.86 7.21
C ALA A 33 -12.28 4.97 8.29
N ILE A 34 -12.85 3.80 8.61
CA ILE A 34 -12.31 2.87 9.63
C ILE A 34 -10.97 2.26 9.17
N GLY A 35 -10.62 2.40 7.89
CA GLY A 35 -9.28 2.15 7.37
C GLY A 35 -8.18 2.84 8.18
N VAL A 36 -8.45 4.02 8.75
CA VAL A 36 -7.49 4.73 9.61
C VAL A 36 -7.06 3.92 10.83
N VAL A 37 -7.99 3.17 11.44
CA VAL A 37 -7.70 2.32 12.60
C VAL A 37 -6.80 1.15 12.20
N SER A 38 -7.05 0.56 11.01
CA SER A 38 -6.19 -0.48 10.44
C SER A 38 -4.78 0.05 10.18
N GLY A 39 -4.69 1.21 9.52
CA GLY A 39 -3.42 1.85 9.17
C GLY A 39 -2.60 2.25 10.39
N CYS A 40 -3.23 2.82 11.42
CA CYS A 40 -2.53 3.14 12.66
C CYS A 40 -1.98 1.89 13.35
N ILE A 41 -2.75 0.80 13.43
CA ILE A 41 -2.25 -0.46 14.00
C ILE A 41 -1.10 -1.02 13.16
N PHE A 42 -1.23 -0.99 11.83
CA PHE A 42 -0.19 -1.40 10.90
C PHE A 42 1.12 -0.63 11.10
N LEU A 43 1.05 0.71 11.16
CA LEU A 43 2.21 1.57 11.43
C LEU A 43 2.81 1.32 12.81
N ILE A 44 1.99 1.18 13.86
CA ILE A 44 2.47 0.85 15.21
C ILE A 44 3.20 -0.50 15.21
N THR A 45 2.63 -1.52 14.54
CA THR A 45 3.28 -2.82 14.41
C THR A 45 4.63 -2.70 13.71
N LEU A 46 4.73 -1.91 12.63
CA LEU A 46 6.00 -1.71 11.94
C LEU A 46 7.00 -0.90 12.77
N PHE A 47 6.57 0.14 13.50
CA PHE A 47 7.45 0.91 14.39
C PHE A 47 8.05 0.04 15.50
N LEU A 48 7.25 -0.85 16.08
CA LEU A 48 7.74 -1.84 17.05
C LEU A 48 8.64 -2.90 16.40
N PHE A 49 8.46 -3.16 15.11
CA PHE A 49 9.26 -4.11 14.34
C PHE A 49 10.61 -3.54 13.88
N ILE A 50 10.78 -2.22 13.76
CA ILE A 50 12.01 -1.57 13.28
C ILE A 50 13.29 -2.15 13.92
N PRO A 51 13.39 -2.35 15.25
CA PRO A 51 14.63 -2.86 15.84
C PRO A 51 14.95 -4.32 15.50
N ILE A 52 13.98 -5.10 15.01
CA ILE A 52 14.11 -6.55 14.85
C ILE A 52 15.06 -6.91 13.69
N PRO A 53 14.89 -6.40 12.45
CA PRO A 53 15.84 -6.63 11.36
C PRO A 53 17.28 -6.22 11.69
N PHE A 54 17.44 -5.16 12.49
CA PHE A 54 18.74 -4.59 12.82
C PHE A 54 19.32 -5.10 14.14
N SER A 55 18.63 -6.00 14.85
CA SER A 55 18.98 -6.43 16.22
C SER A 55 20.43 -6.90 16.37
N GLN A 56 20.92 -7.67 15.40
CA GLN A 56 22.31 -8.14 15.37
C GLN A 56 23.30 -7.00 15.10
N SER A 57 22.91 -6.01 14.30
CA SER A 57 23.75 -4.89 13.90
C SER A 57 23.77 -3.74 14.91
N LEU A 58 22.80 -3.68 15.84
CA LEU A 58 22.73 -2.63 16.88
C LEU A 58 23.95 -2.64 17.82
N PHE A 59 24.56 -3.81 18.02
CA PHE A 59 25.73 -3.98 18.89
C PHE A 59 27.04 -4.12 18.11
N ASN A 60 26.99 -4.05 16.78
CA ASN A 60 28.17 -4.11 15.91
C ASN A 60 28.63 -2.70 15.54
N SER A 61 29.92 -2.55 15.23
CA SER A 61 30.50 -1.25 14.86
C SER A 61 30.01 -0.68 13.52
N HIS A 62 29.40 -1.51 12.67
CA HIS A 62 28.91 -1.11 11.35
C HIS A 62 27.40 -1.34 11.26
N PHE A 63 26.63 -0.25 11.25
CA PHE A 63 25.18 -0.29 11.10
C PHE A 63 24.78 -0.18 9.62
N PRO A 64 23.86 -1.01 9.10
CA PRO A 64 23.43 -0.96 7.70
C PRO A 64 22.47 0.21 7.46
N HIS A 65 23.02 1.40 7.26
CA HIS A 65 22.26 2.63 7.08
C HIS A 65 21.35 2.62 5.85
N ASP A 66 21.76 1.97 4.76
CA ASP A 66 21.00 1.95 3.49
C ASP A 66 19.64 1.24 3.67
N GLU A 67 19.67 0.02 4.24
CA GLU A 67 18.47 -0.78 4.53
C GLU A 67 17.55 -0.08 5.56
N PHE A 68 18.14 0.62 6.54
CA PHE A 68 17.37 1.39 7.52
C PHE A 68 16.68 2.60 6.89
N VAL A 69 17.38 3.35 6.03
CA VAL A 69 16.82 4.52 5.32
C VAL A 69 15.69 4.10 4.38
N GLU A 70 15.81 2.95 3.71
CA GLU A 70 14.73 2.35 2.92
C GLU A 70 13.48 2.06 3.76
N LEU A 71 13.65 1.42 4.93
CA LEU A 71 12.54 1.12 5.83
C LEU A 71 11.84 2.40 6.32
N ILE A 72 12.60 3.42 6.71
CA ILE A 72 12.05 4.69 7.22
C ILE A 72 11.36 5.48 6.11
N ALA A 73 11.92 5.54 4.90
CA ALA A 73 11.29 6.25 3.78
C ALA A 73 10.02 5.57 3.28
N ALA A 74 10.01 4.23 3.26
CA ALA A 74 8.82 3.43 3.03
C ALA A 74 7.72 3.75 4.05
N LEU A 75 8.05 3.73 5.34
CA LEU A 75 7.13 4.06 6.43
C LEU A 75 6.63 5.50 6.35
N LEU A 76 7.50 6.45 6.03
CA LEU A 76 7.13 7.85 5.85
C LEU A 76 6.12 8.01 4.71
N SER A 77 6.37 7.37 3.56
CA SER A 77 5.48 7.42 2.40
C SER A 77 4.11 6.82 2.71
N ILE A 78 4.08 5.67 3.39
CA ILE A 78 2.84 5.00 3.84
C ILE A 78 2.09 5.85 4.88
N CYS A 79 2.80 6.43 5.85
CA CYS A 79 2.22 7.28 6.88
C CYS A 79 1.60 8.56 6.29
N CYS A 80 2.34 9.23 5.40
CA CYS A 80 1.82 10.37 4.64
C CYS A 80 0.56 9.98 3.87
N MET A 81 0.57 8.80 3.22
CA MET A 81 -0.59 8.34 2.47
C MET A 81 -1.81 8.05 3.36
N LEU A 82 -1.60 7.43 4.52
CA LEU A 82 -2.66 7.17 5.49
C LEU A 82 -3.31 8.47 5.95
N LEU A 83 -2.49 9.49 6.26
CA LEU A 83 -2.97 10.80 6.68
C LEU A 83 -3.75 11.49 5.55
N LEU A 84 -3.23 11.45 4.33
CA LEU A 84 -3.87 12.09 3.18
C LEU A 84 -5.17 11.40 2.78
N GLY A 85 -5.24 10.07 2.85
CA GLY A 85 -6.49 9.33 2.62
C GLY A 85 -7.53 9.64 3.68
N PHE A 86 -7.13 9.78 4.95
CA PHE A 86 -8.05 10.23 6.01
C PHE A 86 -8.48 11.68 5.83
N ALA A 87 -7.58 12.55 5.38
CA ALA A 87 -7.94 13.92 5.02
C ALA A 87 -8.92 13.96 3.84
N ASP A 88 -8.78 13.07 2.86
CA ASP A 88 -9.71 12.94 1.73
C ASP A 88 -11.10 12.50 2.21
N ASP A 89 -11.19 11.47 3.06
CA ASP A 89 -12.46 11.03 3.66
C ASP A 89 -13.16 12.14 4.48
N VAL A 90 -12.40 13.01 5.15
CA VAL A 90 -12.95 14.09 5.99
C VAL A 90 -13.31 15.34 5.17
N LEU A 91 -12.53 15.67 4.16
CA LEU A 91 -12.63 16.94 3.42
C LEU A 91 -13.32 16.82 2.05
N ASP A 92 -13.55 15.59 1.57
CA ASP A 92 -14.08 15.28 0.24
C ASP A 92 -13.33 16.03 -0.86
N LEU A 93 -12.06 15.68 -1.07
CA LEU A 93 -11.18 16.44 -1.95
C LEU A 93 -11.53 16.23 -3.42
N ARG A 94 -11.38 17.30 -4.21
CA ARG A 94 -11.58 17.24 -5.67
C ARG A 94 -10.62 16.22 -6.30
N TRP A 95 -11.08 15.54 -7.35
CA TRP A 95 -10.34 14.52 -8.12
C TRP A 95 -8.89 14.88 -8.48
N ARG A 96 -8.59 16.16 -8.72
CA ARG A 96 -7.22 16.63 -9.02
C ARG A 96 -6.24 16.35 -7.88
N HIS A 97 -6.69 16.51 -6.64
CA HIS A 97 -5.87 16.22 -5.46
C HIS A 97 -5.66 14.72 -5.32
N LYS A 98 -6.63 13.88 -5.70
CA LYS A 98 -6.49 12.41 -5.69
C LYS A 98 -5.38 11.89 -6.62
N LEU A 99 -4.93 12.70 -7.59
CA LEU A 99 -3.76 12.44 -8.44
C LEU A 99 -2.46 13.06 -7.89
N LEU A 100 -2.53 14.29 -7.37
CA LEU A 100 -1.35 15.01 -6.89
C LEU A 100 -0.83 14.48 -5.55
N LEU A 101 -1.74 14.12 -4.64
CA LEU A 101 -1.40 13.70 -3.28
C LEU A 101 -0.56 12.41 -3.24
N PRO A 102 -0.88 11.34 -4.00
CA PRO A 102 -0.01 10.18 -4.07
C PRO A 102 1.36 10.44 -4.69
N THR A 103 1.43 11.37 -5.64
CA THR A 103 2.71 11.78 -6.23
C THR A 103 3.61 12.42 -5.16
N ILE A 104 3.08 13.36 -4.38
CA ILE A 104 3.83 14.04 -3.30
C ILE A 104 4.22 13.06 -2.19
N ALA A 105 3.30 12.19 -1.78
CA ALA A 105 3.56 11.20 -0.73
C ALA A 105 4.60 10.15 -1.15
N SER A 106 4.80 9.93 -2.45
CA SER A 106 5.83 9.01 -2.97
C SER A 106 7.23 9.63 -3.04
N LEU A 107 7.40 10.94 -2.83
CA LEU A 107 8.71 11.60 -2.93
C LEU A 107 9.79 11.02 -2.01
N PRO A 108 9.53 10.68 -0.73
CA PRO A 108 10.55 10.07 0.13
C PRO A 108 11.08 8.75 -0.46
N LEU A 109 10.18 7.93 -0.98
CA LEU A 109 10.50 6.66 -1.65
C LEU A 109 11.41 6.89 -2.88
N LEU A 110 11.06 7.87 -3.72
CA LEU A 110 11.83 8.19 -4.94
C LEU A 110 13.23 8.70 -4.61
N MET A 111 13.37 9.52 -3.56
CA MET A 111 14.67 10.03 -3.12
C MET A 111 15.57 8.91 -2.62
N VAL A 112 15.06 7.98 -1.81
CA VAL A 112 15.86 6.84 -1.35
C VAL A 112 16.22 5.90 -2.49
N TYR A 113 15.30 5.66 -3.42
CA TYR A 113 15.60 4.87 -4.62
C TYR A 113 16.76 5.49 -5.43
N HIS A 114 16.76 6.82 -5.57
CA HIS A 114 17.84 7.54 -6.26
C HIS A 114 19.19 7.42 -5.55
N VAL A 115 19.21 7.49 -4.21
CA VAL A 115 20.46 7.45 -3.43
C VAL A 115 21.03 6.04 -3.33
N ASN A 116 20.20 5.03 -3.05
CA ASN A 116 20.67 3.69 -2.72
C ASN A 116 20.84 2.79 -3.94
N VAL A 117 19.90 2.84 -4.89
CA VAL A 117 19.87 1.92 -6.04
C VAL A 117 20.43 2.59 -7.29
N ASN A 118 19.92 3.79 -7.60
CA ASN A 118 20.25 4.57 -8.81
C ASN A 118 20.19 3.78 -10.14
N SER A 119 19.38 2.72 -10.21
CA SER A 119 19.21 1.90 -11.42
C SER A 119 17.93 2.30 -12.14
N THR A 120 18.08 2.91 -13.31
CA THR A 120 16.97 3.35 -14.18
C THR A 120 16.81 2.51 -15.44
N THR A 121 17.49 1.35 -15.47
CA THR A 121 17.49 0.44 -16.62
C THR A 121 16.40 -0.61 -16.44
N VAL A 122 15.50 -0.70 -17.42
CA VAL A 122 14.35 -1.61 -17.39
C VAL A 122 14.47 -2.67 -18.47
N VAL A 123 14.27 -3.94 -18.09
CA VAL A 123 14.18 -5.06 -19.04
C VAL A 123 12.86 -5.01 -19.80
N ILE A 124 12.91 -4.98 -21.13
CA ILE A 124 11.73 -4.82 -21.97
C ILE A 124 10.95 -6.14 -22.09
N PRO A 125 9.60 -6.12 -22.08
CA PRO A 125 8.78 -7.31 -22.33
C PRO A 125 9.08 -7.92 -23.70
N LYS A 126 9.05 -9.26 -23.79
CA LYS A 126 9.38 -10.03 -25.01
C LYS A 126 8.84 -9.45 -26.34
N PRO A 127 7.57 -9.04 -26.48
CA PRO A 127 7.05 -8.54 -27.76
C PRO A 127 7.69 -7.23 -28.25
N PHE A 128 8.28 -6.43 -27.36
CA PHE A 128 8.89 -5.14 -27.71
C PHE A 128 10.42 -5.21 -27.83
N ARG A 129 11.02 -6.38 -27.57
CA ARG A 129 12.49 -6.54 -27.58
C ARG A 129 13.09 -6.37 -28.96
N GLU A 130 12.36 -6.72 -30.02
CA GLU A 130 12.85 -6.57 -31.40
C GLU A 130 12.99 -5.09 -31.81
N MET A 131 12.17 -4.19 -31.24
CA MET A 131 12.18 -2.76 -31.59
C MET A 131 13.10 -1.93 -30.68
N LEU A 132 13.18 -2.27 -29.40
CA LEU A 132 13.81 -1.42 -28.37
C LEU A 132 15.03 -2.07 -27.70
N GLY A 133 15.37 -3.31 -28.06
CA GLY A 133 16.44 -4.07 -27.43
C GLY A 133 16.00 -4.79 -26.15
N VAL A 134 16.97 -5.41 -25.45
CA VAL A 134 16.69 -6.19 -24.23
C VAL A 134 16.48 -5.28 -23.01
N THR A 135 17.24 -4.19 -22.94
CA THR A 135 17.21 -3.22 -21.84
C THR A 135 17.17 -1.80 -22.39
N VAL A 136 16.41 -0.93 -21.74
CA VAL A 136 16.39 0.51 -22.02
C VAL A 136 16.60 1.29 -20.73
N ASN A 137 17.46 2.29 -20.79
CA ASN A 137 17.60 3.28 -19.73
C ASN A 137 16.56 4.38 -19.91
N LEU A 138 15.66 4.52 -18.93
CA LEU A 138 14.57 5.48 -18.97
C LEU A 138 14.91 6.80 -18.26
N GLY A 139 15.99 6.86 -17.49
CA GLY A 139 16.39 8.03 -16.72
C GLY A 139 15.23 8.61 -15.89
N ILE A 140 14.94 9.89 -16.09
CA ILE A 140 13.86 10.61 -15.38
C ILE A 140 12.47 9.98 -15.58
N PHE A 141 12.21 9.37 -16.74
CA PHE A 141 10.93 8.73 -17.02
C PHE A 141 10.68 7.52 -16.10
N TYR A 142 11.74 6.89 -15.57
CA TYR A 142 11.59 5.83 -14.58
C TYR A 142 11.06 6.35 -13.24
N TYR A 143 11.51 7.53 -12.81
CA TYR A 143 10.99 8.17 -11.60
C TYR A 143 9.53 8.61 -11.77
N VAL A 144 9.18 9.14 -12.95
CA VAL A 144 7.78 9.44 -13.30
C VAL A 144 6.94 8.18 -13.24
N TYR A 145 7.41 7.06 -13.80
CA TYR A 145 6.73 5.76 -13.72
C TYR A 145 6.50 5.32 -12.27
N MET A 146 7.51 5.40 -11.40
CA MET A 146 7.39 5.02 -9.99
C MET A 146 6.38 5.91 -9.23
N GLY A 147 6.39 7.23 -9.47
CA GLY A 147 5.38 8.13 -8.90
C GLY A 147 3.97 7.81 -9.40
N MET A 148 3.82 7.56 -10.70
CA MET A 148 2.54 7.16 -11.30
C MET A 148 2.08 5.78 -10.84
N LEU A 149 2.98 4.87 -10.48
CA LEU A 149 2.62 3.58 -9.90
C LEU A 149 1.90 3.76 -8.55
N ALA A 150 2.37 4.67 -7.70
CA ALA A 150 1.69 4.98 -6.43
C ALA A 150 0.30 5.59 -6.67
N VAL A 151 0.18 6.51 -7.64
CA VAL A 151 -1.12 7.08 -8.05
C VAL A 151 -2.05 6.02 -8.59
N PHE A 152 -1.53 5.11 -9.43
CA PHE A 152 -2.30 4.02 -10.03
C PHE A 152 -2.80 3.06 -8.96
N CYS A 153 -1.91 2.52 -8.11
CA CYS A 153 -2.29 1.52 -7.12
C CYS A 153 -3.34 2.02 -6.12
N THR A 154 -3.28 3.30 -5.73
CA THR A 154 -4.26 3.91 -4.80
C THR A 154 -5.62 4.11 -5.45
N ASN A 155 -5.65 4.72 -6.64
CA ASN A 155 -6.91 4.99 -7.35
C ASN A 155 -7.55 3.73 -7.93
N ALA A 156 -6.76 2.74 -8.36
CA ALA A 156 -7.25 1.51 -8.95
C ALA A 156 -8.07 0.66 -7.96
N ILE A 157 -7.61 0.58 -6.70
CA ILE A 157 -8.38 -0.06 -5.62
C ILE A 157 -9.63 0.76 -5.32
N ASN A 158 -9.52 2.09 -5.33
CA ASN A 158 -10.62 2.98 -4.96
C ASN A 158 -11.78 2.99 -5.98
N ILE A 159 -11.47 2.85 -7.27
CA ILE A 159 -12.48 2.78 -8.33
C ILE A 159 -13.20 1.42 -8.30
N LEU A 160 -12.49 0.34 -7.98
CA LEU A 160 -13.06 -1.00 -7.85
C LEU A 160 -13.64 -1.21 -6.43
N ALA A 161 -14.64 -0.40 -6.08
CA ALA A 161 -15.24 -0.33 -4.75
C ALA A 161 -16.78 -0.38 -4.81
N GLY A 162 -17.44 -0.33 -3.65
CA GLY A 162 -18.90 -0.14 -3.57
C GLY A 162 -19.71 -1.40 -3.24
N ILE A 163 -19.05 -2.54 -3.03
CA ILE A 163 -19.66 -3.77 -2.52
C ILE A 163 -18.99 -4.14 -1.20
N ASN A 164 -19.79 -4.47 -0.19
CA ASN A 164 -19.33 -4.85 1.15
C ASN A 164 -18.22 -5.91 1.13
N GLY A 165 -17.01 -5.53 1.52
CA GLY A 165 -15.84 -6.41 1.61
C GLY A 165 -14.93 -6.42 0.39
N LEU A 166 -15.27 -5.70 -0.69
CA LEU A 166 -14.54 -5.78 -1.96
C LEU A 166 -13.16 -5.13 -1.91
N GLU A 167 -13.05 -3.93 -1.33
CA GLU A 167 -11.83 -3.13 -1.25
C GLU A 167 -10.77 -3.85 -0.41
N VAL A 168 -11.19 -4.38 0.75
CA VAL A 168 -10.32 -5.14 1.65
C VAL A 168 -10.03 -6.53 1.09
N GLY A 169 -11.03 -7.19 0.50
CA GLY A 169 -10.91 -8.53 -0.06
C GLY A 169 -9.89 -8.60 -1.20
N GLN A 170 -10.03 -7.73 -2.20
CA GLN A 170 -9.09 -7.67 -3.33
C GLN A 170 -7.67 -7.34 -2.85
N SER A 171 -7.55 -6.44 -1.87
CA SER A 171 -6.27 -6.04 -1.30
C SER A 171 -5.57 -7.18 -0.56
N ILE A 172 -6.33 -8.01 0.17
CA ILE A 172 -5.79 -9.21 0.81
C ILE A 172 -5.30 -10.22 -0.23
N VAL A 173 -6.05 -10.44 -1.31
CA VAL A 173 -5.64 -11.34 -2.39
C VAL A 173 -4.33 -10.87 -3.00
N ILE A 174 -4.21 -9.59 -3.37
CA ILE A 174 -2.97 -9.00 -3.89
C ILE A 174 -1.81 -9.19 -2.89
N ALA A 175 -2.03 -8.87 -1.61
CA ALA A 175 -1.00 -8.98 -0.58
C ALA A 175 -0.52 -10.42 -0.38
N ILE A 176 -1.43 -11.39 -0.39
CA ILE A 176 -1.09 -12.82 -0.29
C ILE A 176 -0.32 -13.27 -1.54
N SER A 177 -0.72 -12.83 -2.74
CA SER A 177 0.02 -13.13 -3.96
C SER A 177 1.46 -12.59 -3.92
N ILE A 178 1.64 -11.34 -3.47
CA ILE A 178 2.97 -10.74 -3.27
C ILE A 178 3.76 -11.51 -2.21
N ALA A 179 3.13 -11.87 -1.08
CA ALA A 179 3.79 -12.62 -0.02
C ALA A 179 4.25 -14.02 -0.48
N ILE A 180 3.41 -14.75 -1.21
CA ILE A 180 3.77 -16.06 -1.79
C ILE A 180 4.91 -15.90 -2.79
N PHE A 181 4.83 -14.91 -3.68
CA PHE A 181 5.89 -14.62 -4.64
C PHE A 181 7.22 -14.33 -3.93
N ASN A 182 7.22 -13.47 -2.92
CA ASN A 182 8.44 -13.18 -2.15
C ASN A 182 8.98 -14.40 -1.43
N LEU A 183 8.13 -15.25 -0.85
CA LEU A 183 8.56 -16.47 -0.18
C LEU A 183 9.25 -17.45 -1.14
N VAL A 184 8.80 -17.51 -2.40
CA VAL A 184 9.46 -18.32 -3.45
C VAL A 184 10.82 -17.74 -3.82
N GLU A 185 10.91 -16.41 -3.96
CA GLU A 185 12.14 -15.71 -4.36
C GLU A 185 13.15 -15.51 -3.23
N LEU A 186 12.85 -15.93 -1.99
CA LEU A 186 13.80 -15.89 -0.87
C LEU A 186 15.04 -16.78 -1.08
N SER A 187 14.98 -17.77 -1.95
CA SER A 187 16.12 -18.60 -2.33
C SER A 187 16.93 -18.03 -3.52
N GLY A 188 16.46 -16.93 -4.11
CA GLY A 188 17.07 -16.29 -5.27
C GLY A 188 18.18 -15.31 -4.93
N GLU A 189 18.75 -14.70 -5.98
CA GLU A 189 19.87 -13.75 -5.86
C GLU A 189 19.49 -12.44 -5.13
N ILE A 190 18.22 -12.02 -5.25
CA ILE A 190 17.71 -10.73 -4.72
C ILE A 190 16.89 -10.96 -3.42
N TRP A 191 17.24 -11.99 -2.63
CA TRP A 191 16.48 -12.40 -1.45
C TRP A 191 16.26 -11.27 -0.43
N LYS A 192 17.21 -10.34 -0.28
CA LYS A 192 17.10 -9.18 0.64
C LYS A 192 15.91 -8.29 0.31
N SER A 193 15.68 -8.00 -0.97
CA SER A 193 14.56 -7.15 -1.41
C SER A 193 13.21 -7.84 -1.20
N HIS A 194 13.14 -9.16 -1.40
CA HIS A 194 11.95 -9.96 -1.09
C HIS A 194 11.70 -10.07 0.41
N GLN A 195 12.75 -10.23 1.22
CA GLN A 195 12.64 -10.20 2.67
C GLN A 195 12.14 -8.84 3.17
N PHE A 196 12.68 -7.74 2.65
CA PHE A 196 12.23 -6.38 2.94
C PHE A 196 10.73 -6.22 2.66
N SER A 197 10.26 -6.68 1.50
CA SER A 197 8.83 -6.64 1.17
C SER A 197 7.97 -7.43 2.17
N LEU A 198 8.43 -8.60 2.63
CA LEU A 198 7.70 -9.42 3.60
C LEU A 198 7.52 -8.71 4.96
N TYR A 199 8.44 -7.83 5.35
CA TYR A 199 8.28 -7.01 6.57
C TYR A 199 7.00 -6.18 6.55
N PHE A 200 6.57 -5.70 5.38
CA PHE A 200 5.33 -4.95 5.21
C PHE A 200 4.12 -5.87 4.94
N MET A 201 4.29 -6.91 4.13
CA MET A 201 3.17 -7.76 3.71
C MET A 201 2.53 -8.53 4.87
N PHE A 202 3.31 -9.07 5.81
CA PHE A 202 2.72 -9.85 6.91
C PHE A 202 1.85 -9.00 7.87
N PRO A 203 2.33 -7.85 8.39
CA PRO A 203 1.49 -6.98 9.22
C PRO A 203 0.30 -6.41 8.44
N TYR A 204 0.47 -6.13 7.15
CA TYR A 204 -0.60 -5.63 6.29
C TYR A 204 -1.72 -6.67 6.12
N ILE A 205 -1.38 -7.93 5.83
CA ILE A 205 -2.36 -9.03 5.72
C ILE A 205 -3.10 -9.21 7.05
N ALA A 206 -2.37 -9.23 8.17
CA ALA A 206 -2.96 -9.45 9.50
C ALA A 206 -3.96 -8.34 9.89
N THR A 207 -3.60 -7.07 9.65
CA THR A 207 -4.48 -5.92 9.94
C THR A 207 -5.67 -5.87 8.97
N SER A 208 -5.45 -6.14 7.69
CA SER A 208 -6.52 -6.18 6.67
C SER A 208 -7.52 -7.31 6.92
N LEU A 209 -7.07 -8.51 7.31
CA LEU A 209 -7.98 -9.62 7.68
C LEU A 209 -8.86 -9.26 8.89
N ALA A 210 -8.29 -8.55 9.87
CA ALA A 210 -9.05 -8.06 11.01
C ALA A 210 -10.06 -6.98 10.62
N LEU A 211 -9.75 -6.11 9.65
CA LEU A 211 -10.69 -5.15 9.07
C LEU A 211 -11.81 -5.84 8.30
N LEU A 212 -11.45 -6.82 7.45
CA LEU A 212 -12.38 -7.59 6.62
C LEU A 212 -13.45 -8.24 7.49
N LYS A 213 -13.10 -8.78 8.65
CA LYS A 213 -14.08 -9.37 9.58
C LYS A 213 -15.24 -8.43 9.94
N HIS A 214 -15.01 -7.12 9.99
CA HIS A 214 -16.05 -6.12 10.28
C HIS A 214 -16.69 -5.52 9.02
N ASN A 215 -15.95 -5.48 7.91
CA ASN A 215 -16.39 -4.92 6.64
C ASN A 215 -17.11 -5.95 5.73
N TRP A 216 -16.93 -7.25 5.98
CA TRP A 216 -17.58 -8.34 5.25
C TRP A 216 -19.10 -8.24 5.33
N TYR A 217 -19.79 -8.72 4.30
CA TYR A 217 -21.25 -8.70 4.24
C TYR A 217 -21.90 -9.46 5.43
N PRO A 218 -22.89 -8.86 6.12
CA PRO A 218 -23.33 -7.47 6.02
C PRO A 218 -22.36 -6.51 6.73
N SER A 219 -21.87 -5.51 6.00
CA SER A 219 -20.83 -4.61 6.53
C SER A 219 -21.30 -3.83 7.77
N LYS A 220 -20.42 -3.78 8.78
CA LYS A 220 -20.60 -3.02 10.02
C LYS A 220 -19.76 -1.74 10.05
N VAL A 221 -18.80 -1.62 9.13
CA VAL A 221 -17.87 -0.49 8.99
C VAL A 221 -17.46 -0.31 7.53
N PHE A 222 -17.38 0.93 7.05
CA PHE A 222 -16.77 1.25 5.77
C PHE A 222 -15.32 1.65 5.95
N VAL A 223 -14.51 1.28 4.95
CA VAL A 223 -13.06 1.45 5.04
C VAL A 223 -12.60 2.85 4.65
N GLY A 224 -13.35 3.50 3.75
CA GLY A 224 -13.06 4.84 3.21
C GLY A 224 -11.88 4.85 2.23
N ASP A 225 -11.69 6.01 1.59
CA ASP A 225 -10.53 6.32 0.75
C ASP A 225 -9.22 6.11 1.52
N THR A 226 -9.25 6.31 2.85
CA THR A 226 -8.12 6.03 3.75
C THR A 226 -7.51 4.66 3.54
N PHE A 227 -8.33 3.60 3.44
CA PHE A 227 -7.81 2.25 3.26
C PHE A 227 -7.26 2.06 1.84
N CYS A 228 -7.98 2.51 0.81
CA CYS A 228 -7.53 2.41 -0.57
C CYS A 228 -6.17 3.07 -0.78
N TYR A 229 -5.98 4.24 -0.17
CA TYR A 229 -4.74 5.02 -0.19
C TYR A 229 -3.62 4.26 0.54
N LEU A 230 -3.87 3.80 1.77
CA LEU A 230 -2.92 2.98 2.53
C LEU A 230 -2.47 1.74 1.75
N SER A 231 -3.42 0.98 1.21
CA SER A 231 -3.21 -0.24 0.45
C SER A 231 -2.37 0.01 -0.80
N GLY A 232 -2.80 0.98 -1.62
CA GLY A 232 -2.12 1.29 -2.87
C GLY A 232 -0.67 1.74 -2.66
N MET A 233 -0.41 2.61 -1.67
CA MET A 233 0.96 3.02 -1.37
C MET A 233 1.80 1.89 -0.79
N THR A 234 1.23 1.03 0.06
CA THR A 234 1.94 -0.13 0.60
C THR A 234 2.39 -1.07 -0.53
N PHE A 235 1.54 -1.33 -1.53
CA PHE A 235 1.88 -2.15 -2.69
C PHE A 235 2.90 -1.47 -3.63
N ALA A 236 2.78 -0.16 -3.84
CA ALA A 236 3.74 0.60 -4.63
C ALA A 236 5.13 0.60 -3.98
N VAL A 237 5.22 0.84 -2.67
CA VAL A 237 6.47 0.82 -1.90
C VAL A 237 7.18 -0.52 -2.02
N VAL A 238 6.48 -1.63 -1.76
CA VAL A 238 7.13 -2.95 -1.86
C VAL A 238 7.46 -3.34 -3.28
N GLY A 239 6.66 -2.93 -4.27
CA GLY A 239 6.98 -3.18 -5.68
C GLY A 239 8.19 -2.39 -6.18
N ILE A 240 8.37 -1.16 -5.70
CA ILE A 240 9.48 -0.27 -6.10
C ILE A 240 10.79 -0.71 -5.44
N LEU A 241 10.83 -0.81 -4.10
CA LEU A 241 12.03 -1.22 -3.36
C LEU A 241 12.33 -2.72 -3.51
N GLY A 242 11.29 -3.52 -3.78
CA GLY A 242 11.43 -4.94 -4.09
C GLY A 242 11.93 -5.24 -5.49
N HIS A 243 12.04 -4.23 -6.38
CA HIS A 243 12.39 -4.39 -7.79
C HIS A 243 11.44 -5.28 -8.62
N PHE A 244 10.23 -5.55 -8.12
CA PHE A 244 9.22 -6.38 -8.80
C PHE A 244 7.95 -5.62 -9.18
N SER A 245 8.02 -4.30 -9.38
CA SER A 245 6.88 -3.44 -9.73
C SER A 245 6.05 -3.95 -10.92
N LYS A 246 6.68 -4.60 -11.91
CA LYS A 246 5.99 -5.25 -13.04
C LYS A 246 5.12 -6.43 -12.59
N THR A 247 5.63 -7.26 -11.68
CA THR A 247 4.89 -8.38 -11.09
C THR A 247 3.74 -7.84 -10.24
N THR A 248 3.95 -6.75 -9.49
CA THR A 248 2.88 -6.06 -8.76
C THR A 248 1.76 -5.64 -9.71
N LEU A 249 2.07 -5.02 -10.86
CA LEU A 249 1.07 -4.64 -11.85
C LEU A 249 0.29 -5.84 -12.43
N LEU A 250 0.92 -7.00 -12.57
CA LEU A 250 0.23 -8.22 -13.00
C LEU A 250 -0.78 -8.71 -11.94
N PHE A 251 -0.50 -8.53 -10.65
CA PHE A 251 -1.50 -8.83 -9.61
C PHE A 251 -2.67 -7.84 -9.59
N PHE A 252 -2.51 -6.68 -10.26
CA PHE A 252 -3.54 -5.66 -10.42
C PHE A 252 -4.37 -5.80 -11.72
N ILE A 253 -4.26 -6.91 -12.46
CA ILE A 253 -5.00 -7.12 -13.72
C ILE A 253 -6.53 -6.88 -13.57
N PRO A 254 -7.22 -7.38 -12.53
CA PRO A 254 -8.65 -7.10 -12.38
C PRO A 254 -8.96 -5.61 -12.28
N GLN A 255 -8.09 -4.85 -11.61
CA GLN A 255 -8.23 -3.41 -11.44
C GLN A 255 -7.94 -2.64 -12.74
N THR A 256 -7.03 -3.12 -13.60
CA THR A 256 -6.75 -2.49 -14.90
C THR A 256 -7.84 -2.76 -15.95
N SER A 257 -8.55 -3.89 -15.87
CA SER A 257 -9.61 -4.23 -16.83
C SER A 257 -10.96 -3.57 -16.53
N SER A 258 -11.09 -2.95 -15.35
CA SER A 258 -12.34 -2.37 -14.84
C SER A 258 -12.45 -0.85 -15.06
N THR A 259 -11.40 -0.23 -15.60
CA THR A 259 -11.35 1.19 -16.04
C THR A 259 -11.51 1.28 -17.54
#